data_AF-A0A5C5PWT1-F1
#
_entry.id   AF-A0A5C5PWT1-F1
#
_cell.length_a   1.000
_cell.length_b   1.000
_cell.length_c   1.000
_cell.angle_alpha   90.00
_cell.angle_beta   90.00
_cell.angle_gamma   90.00
#
_symmetry.space_group_name_H-M   'P 1'
#
loop_
_entity.id
_entity.type
_entity.pdbx_description
1 polymer ?
#
loop_
_entity_poly.entity_id
_entity_poly.type
_entity_poly.pdbx_seq_one_letter_code
_entity_poly.pdbx_strand_id
1 'polypeptide(L)'
;MSEYIHQQLNEQLRDALLALYLTYALAEDSTLPRQYKIRTADDLYAYWLLDVQVSQAVPTTRVASAIASLQHYINAISSGLEPGYETLGMSSAQHKIWRDSLHAYSIWRTVQQVRHFPAHYLDPMLRSQKTESFKKLENDLNQCRLDADSVRPAVQRYLAEFEEIATLKTVSGYIDGASNNFANSTYYFIAKSNIDSTYFWRSLDMSKRTEPFVIDGAQLYKQDIPQPGAWSEWKKSLFLLLSSFQTIVFALCVLITGCWLYGLSAFRLRPPITAPSILGRTLESLRKVIKNA
;
A
#
# COMPACT_ATOMS: atom_id res chain seq x y z
N MET A 1 -16.56 -42.02 33.08
CA MET A 1 -17.43 -41.69 34.25
C MET A 1 -16.72 -40.76 35.23
N SER A 2 -15.44 -40.97 35.56
CA SER A 2 -14.69 -40.06 36.46
C SER A 2 -14.46 -38.65 35.88
N GLU A 3 -14.07 -38.54 34.61
CA GLU A 3 -13.78 -37.22 33.99
C GLU A 3 -15.00 -36.30 33.98
N TYR A 4 -16.19 -36.84 33.75
CA TYR A 4 -17.45 -36.08 33.78
C TYR A 4 -17.74 -35.51 35.18
N ILE A 5 -17.50 -36.29 36.24
CA ILE A 5 -17.69 -35.84 37.62
C ILE A 5 -16.68 -34.72 37.95
N HIS A 6 -15.42 -34.88 37.54
CA HIS A 6 -14.41 -33.83 37.74
C HIS A 6 -14.77 -32.54 36.98
N GLN A 7 -15.29 -32.66 35.76
CA GLN A 7 -15.76 -31.53 34.97
C GLN A 7 -16.84 -30.75 35.70
N GLN A 8 -17.89 -31.44 36.16
CA GLN A 8 -18.99 -30.81 36.89
C GLN A 8 -18.53 -30.16 38.19
N LEU A 9 -17.65 -30.83 38.95
CA LEU A 9 -17.18 -30.32 40.23
C LEU A 9 -16.32 -29.06 40.07
N ASN A 10 -15.46 -29.01 39.05
CA ASN A 10 -14.64 -27.84 38.77
C ASN A 10 -15.48 -26.66 38.24
N GLU A 11 -16.49 -26.92 37.41
CA GLU A 11 -17.41 -25.87 36.94
C GLU A 11 -18.24 -25.31 38.11
N GLN A 12 -18.75 -26.15 39.01
CA GLN A 12 -19.44 -25.71 40.23
C GLN A 12 -18.53 -24.93 41.17
N LEU A 13 -17.27 -25.36 41.34
CA LEU A 13 -16.28 -24.66 42.16
C LEU A 13 -15.95 -23.29 41.57
N ARG A 14 -15.77 -23.19 40.25
CA ARG A 14 -15.58 -21.93 39.53
C ARG A 14 -16.75 -20.99 39.78
N ASP A 15 -17.98 -21.47 39.62
CA ASP A 15 -19.20 -20.65 39.79
C ASP A 15 -19.35 -20.16 41.23
N ALA A 16 -19.08 -21.02 42.21
CA ALA A 16 -19.10 -20.66 43.63
C ALA A 16 -18.03 -19.62 43.98
N LEU A 17 -16.81 -19.77 43.49
CA LEU A 17 -15.73 -18.81 43.70
C LEU A 17 -16.01 -17.47 43.02
N LEU A 18 -16.56 -17.49 41.81
CA LEU A 18 -16.98 -16.29 41.09
C LEU A 18 -18.06 -15.54 41.86
N ALA A 19 -19.09 -16.24 42.34
CA ALA A 19 -20.15 -15.66 43.14
C ALA A 19 -19.60 -15.04 44.45
N LEU A 20 -18.68 -15.73 45.12
CA LEU A 20 -18.02 -15.24 46.33
C LEU A 20 -17.19 -13.98 46.05
N TYR A 21 -16.43 -13.96 44.95
CA TYR A 21 -15.62 -12.81 44.58
C TYR A 21 -16.49 -11.58 44.28
N LEU A 22 -17.55 -11.75 43.48
CA LEU A 22 -18.46 -10.66 43.11
C LEU A 22 -19.23 -10.07 44.30
N THR A 23 -19.54 -10.89 45.30
CA THR A 23 -20.40 -10.47 46.44
C THR A 23 -19.60 -9.93 47.62
N TYR A 24 -18.47 -10.55 47.96
CA TYR A 24 -17.71 -10.23 49.17
C TYR A 24 -16.35 -9.60 48.87
N ALA A 25 -15.54 -10.23 48.02
CA ALA A 25 -14.14 -9.81 47.84
C ALA A 25 -14.01 -8.46 47.11
N LEU A 26 -14.89 -8.16 46.15
CA LEU A 26 -14.88 -6.88 45.43
C LEU A 26 -15.08 -5.66 46.34
N ALA A 27 -15.84 -5.80 47.44
CA ALA A 27 -16.12 -4.69 48.35
C ALA A 27 -14.91 -4.32 49.22
N GLU A 28 -14.02 -5.29 49.48
CA GLU A 28 -12.83 -5.13 50.33
C GLU A 28 -11.56 -4.83 49.52
N ASP A 29 -11.60 -4.98 48.20
CA ASP A 29 -10.43 -4.82 47.34
C ASP A 29 -10.10 -3.34 47.06
N SER A 30 -9.17 -2.80 47.84
CA SER A 30 -8.65 -1.42 47.67
C SER A 30 -7.74 -1.24 46.44
N THR A 31 -7.37 -2.33 45.75
CA THR A 31 -6.42 -2.29 44.62
C THR A 31 -7.10 -1.99 43.28
N LEU A 32 -8.43 -2.14 43.20
CA LEU A 32 -9.19 -1.88 41.99
C LEU A 32 -9.25 -0.38 41.68
N PRO A 33 -8.81 0.05 40.49
CA PRO A 33 -8.94 1.44 40.08
C PRO A 33 -10.43 1.82 40.01
N ARG A 34 -10.81 2.96 40.62
CA ARG A 34 -12.21 3.45 40.69
C ARG A 34 -12.92 3.59 39.33
N GLN A 35 -12.16 3.61 38.24
CA GLN A 35 -12.67 3.69 36.87
C GLN A 35 -13.34 2.39 36.40
N TYR A 36 -13.00 1.23 36.98
CA TYR A 36 -13.64 -0.04 36.64
C TYR A 36 -14.79 -0.33 37.60
N LYS A 37 -16.01 -0.38 37.06
CA LYS A 37 -17.22 -0.75 37.83
C LYS A 37 -17.57 -2.20 37.55
N ILE A 38 -17.00 -3.11 38.32
CA ILE A 38 -17.23 -4.56 38.17
C ILE A 38 -18.53 -4.93 38.90
N ARG A 39 -19.50 -5.49 38.17
CA ARG A 39 -20.78 -5.98 38.75
C ARG A 39 -21.16 -7.37 38.28
N THR A 40 -20.71 -7.74 37.08
CA THR A 40 -21.09 -8.98 36.40
C THR A 40 -19.84 -9.82 36.10
N ALA A 41 -20.07 -11.09 35.75
CA ALA A 41 -19.01 -11.97 35.28
C ALA A 41 -18.33 -11.45 34.00
N ASP A 42 -19.09 -10.76 33.13
CA ASP A 42 -18.57 -10.15 31.90
C ASP A 42 -17.62 -8.99 32.21
N ASP A 43 -17.91 -8.21 33.26
CA ASP A 43 -17.01 -7.14 33.71
C ASP A 43 -15.69 -7.72 34.27
N LEU A 44 -15.76 -8.88 34.95
CA LEU A 44 -14.56 -9.61 35.38
C LEU A 44 -13.77 -10.15 34.18
N TYR A 45 -14.46 -10.68 33.17
CA TYR A 45 -13.82 -11.12 31.93
C TYR A 45 -13.07 -9.99 31.26
N ALA A 46 -13.70 -8.81 31.11
CA ALA A 46 -13.07 -7.63 30.53
C ALA A 46 -11.88 -7.16 31.36
N TYR A 47 -11.97 -7.19 32.69
CA TYR A 47 -10.90 -6.72 33.58
C TYR A 47 -9.72 -7.70 33.70
N TRP A 48 -9.97 -8.99 33.90
CA TRP A 48 -8.94 -10.03 34.01
C TRP A 48 -8.44 -10.55 32.67
N LEU A 49 -9.13 -10.21 31.58
CA LEU A 49 -8.84 -10.68 30.21
C LEU A 49 -8.91 -12.21 30.08
N LEU A 50 -9.66 -12.87 30.97
CA LEU A 50 -9.79 -14.32 31.05
C LEU A 50 -11.25 -14.70 31.20
N ASP A 51 -11.69 -15.64 30.37
CA ASP A 51 -13.07 -16.14 30.40
C ASP A 51 -13.32 -16.94 31.68
N VAL A 52 -14.08 -16.33 32.59
CA VAL A 52 -14.46 -16.91 33.89
C VAL A 52 -15.67 -17.84 33.79
N GLN A 53 -16.29 -17.96 32.61
CA GLN A 53 -17.45 -18.83 32.35
C GLN A 53 -17.13 -20.01 31.42
N VAL A 54 -15.84 -20.25 31.13
CA VAL A 54 -15.40 -21.36 30.27
C VAL A 54 -15.61 -22.74 30.88
N SER A 55 -16.20 -23.66 30.11
CA SER A 55 -16.34 -25.06 30.50
C SER A 55 -14.98 -25.78 30.52
N GLN A 56 -14.80 -26.74 31.44
CA GLN A 56 -13.57 -27.54 31.49
C GLN A 56 -13.35 -28.43 30.25
N ALA A 57 -14.40 -28.67 29.44
CA ALA A 57 -14.28 -29.44 28.20
C ALA A 57 -13.44 -28.75 27.10
N VAL A 58 -13.04 -27.49 27.28
CA VAL A 58 -12.26 -26.72 26.31
C VAL A 58 -10.79 -26.63 26.76
N PRO A 59 -9.90 -27.54 26.31
CA PRO A 59 -8.50 -27.48 26.67
C PRO A 59 -7.79 -26.33 25.95
N THR A 60 -6.98 -25.57 26.69
CA THR A 60 -6.08 -24.54 26.13
C THR A 60 -4.69 -24.65 26.75
N THR A 61 -3.69 -24.11 26.05
CA THR A 61 -2.34 -23.99 26.60
C THR A 61 -2.19 -22.63 27.30
N ARG A 62 -1.29 -22.53 28.28
CA ARG A 62 -1.05 -21.26 28.99
C ARG A 62 -0.63 -20.13 28.04
N VAL A 63 0.19 -20.45 27.03
CA VAL A 63 0.64 -19.48 26.03
C VAL A 63 -0.52 -19.03 25.13
N ALA A 64 -1.36 -19.97 24.66
CA ALA A 64 -2.52 -19.61 23.85
C ALA A 64 -3.53 -18.74 24.61
N SER A 65 -3.78 -19.06 25.89
CA SER A 65 -4.62 -18.24 26.77
C SER A 65 -4.04 -16.83 26.95
N ALA A 66 -2.74 -16.70 27.23
CA ALA A 66 -2.10 -15.38 27.35
C ALA A 66 -2.15 -14.55 26.05
N ILE A 67 -1.98 -15.20 24.89
CA ILE A 67 -2.12 -14.54 23.58
C ILE A 67 -3.55 -14.04 23.39
N ALA A 68 -4.56 -14.87 23.67
CA ALA A 68 -5.96 -14.48 23.54
C ALA A 68 -6.33 -13.32 24.47
N SER A 69 -5.86 -13.33 25.72
CA SER A 69 -6.04 -12.23 26.68
C SER A 69 -5.47 -10.92 26.16
N LEU A 70 -4.23 -10.93 25.64
CA LEU A 70 -3.60 -9.74 25.07
C LEU A 70 -4.30 -9.26 23.79
N GLN A 71 -4.71 -10.18 22.92
CA GLN A 71 -5.48 -9.85 21.71
C GLN A 71 -6.82 -9.19 22.06
N HIS A 72 -7.52 -9.71 23.06
CA HIS A 72 -8.76 -9.13 23.56
C HIS A 72 -8.53 -7.69 24.06
N TYR A 73 -7.50 -7.49 24.89
CA TYR A 73 -7.15 -6.16 25.42
C TYR A 73 -6.82 -5.15 24.31
N ILE A 74 -5.98 -5.54 23.35
CA ILE A 74 -5.59 -4.67 22.23
C ILE A 74 -6.83 -4.30 21.38
N ASN A 75 -7.76 -5.23 21.17
CA ASN A 75 -9.02 -4.95 20.48
C ASN A 75 -9.91 -4.00 21.30
N ALA A 76 -9.99 -4.18 22.62
CA ALA A 76 -10.73 -3.29 23.51
C ALA A 76 -10.18 -1.85 23.48
N ILE A 77 -8.85 -1.69 23.51
CA ILE A 77 -8.18 -0.39 23.30
C ILE A 77 -8.55 0.19 21.94
N SER A 78 -8.49 -0.63 20.87
CA SER A 78 -8.80 -0.18 19.52
C SER A 78 -10.25 0.28 19.34
N SER A 79 -11.19 -0.29 20.11
CA SER A 79 -12.60 0.08 20.11
C SER A 79 -12.92 1.20 21.10
N GLY A 80 -11.95 1.68 21.87
CA GLY A 80 -12.14 2.70 22.91
C GLY A 80 -12.97 2.21 24.10
N LEU A 81 -13.05 0.88 24.32
CA LEU A 81 -13.78 0.27 25.44
C LEU A 81 -12.95 0.30 26.74
N GLU A 82 -11.64 0.45 26.62
CA GLU A 82 -10.74 0.58 27.77
C GLU A 82 -10.73 2.01 28.33
N PRO A 83 -10.91 2.19 29.65
CA PRO A 83 -10.86 3.50 30.28
C PRO A 83 -9.55 4.24 29.98
N GLY A 84 -9.67 5.49 29.52
CA GLY A 84 -8.53 6.33 29.13
C GLY A 84 -8.12 6.23 27.65
N TYR A 85 -8.60 5.24 26.91
CA TYR A 85 -8.37 5.09 25.47
C TYR A 85 -9.53 5.58 24.59
N GLU A 86 -10.59 6.09 25.20
CA GLU A 86 -11.73 6.73 24.52
C GLU A 86 -11.31 7.94 23.66
N THR A 87 -10.29 8.69 24.11
CA THR A 87 -9.81 9.93 23.47
C THR A 87 -8.43 9.80 22.84
N LEU A 88 -7.54 9.04 23.47
CA LEU A 88 -6.14 8.83 23.08
C LEU A 88 -5.89 7.49 22.39
N GLY A 89 -6.95 6.83 21.89
CA GLY A 89 -6.91 5.51 21.26
C GLY A 89 -5.85 5.35 20.16
N MET A 90 -5.79 4.16 19.54
CA MET A 90 -4.74 3.87 18.56
C MET A 90 -4.70 4.87 17.41
N SER A 91 -3.49 5.32 17.05
CA SER A 91 -3.30 6.09 15.83
C SER A 91 -3.74 5.27 14.61
N SER A 92 -4.17 5.96 13.54
CA SER A 92 -4.57 5.31 12.29
C SER A 92 -3.50 4.35 11.73
N ALA A 93 -2.21 4.70 11.90
CA ALA A 93 -1.09 3.85 11.49
C ALA A 93 -0.98 2.57 12.35
N GLN A 94 -1.07 2.69 13.68
CA GLN A 94 -1.04 1.52 14.57
C GLN A 94 -2.23 0.60 14.34
N HIS A 95 -3.42 1.17 14.22
CA HIS A 95 -4.63 0.41 13.95
C HIS A 95 -4.52 -0.35 12.62
N LYS A 96 -3.97 0.28 11.58
CA LYS A 96 -3.71 -0.39 10.30
C LYS A 96 -2.74 -1.56 10.45
N ILE A 97 -1.62 -1.37 11.15
CA ILE A 97 -0.63 -2.44 11.39
C ILE A 97 -1.26 -3.61 12.17
N TRP A 98 -2.04 -3.30 13.21
CA TRP A 98 -2.74 -4.32 14.00
C TRP A 98 -3.67 -5.15 13.12
N ARG A 99 -4.56 -4.47 12.40
CA ARG A 99 -5.55 -5.10 11.52
C ARG A 99 -4.90 -5.91 10.41
N ASP A 100 -3.88 -5.37 9.75
CA ASP A 100 -3.34 -5.98 8.53
C ASP A 100 -2.30 -7.08 8.85
N SER A 101 -1.71 -7.12 10.06
CA SER A 101 -0.54 -7.99 10.30
C SER A 101 -0.40 -8.61 11.69
N LEU A 102 -0.97 -8.05 12.76
CA LEU A 102 -0.67 -8.49 14.12
C LEU A 102 -1.84 -9.15 14.86
N HIS A 103 -3.08 -8.92 14.43
CA HIS A 103 -4.28 -9.33 15.18
C HIS A 103 -4.40 -10.85 15.39
N ALA A 104 -3.83 -11.66 14.49
CA ALA A 104 -3.87 -13.12 14.56
C ALA A 104 -2.46 -13.71 14.46
N TYR A 105 -2.19 -14.73 15.28
CA TYR A 105 -0.89 -15.41 15.28
C TYR A 105 -0.50 -15.98 13.90
N SER A 106 -1.47 -16.57 13.18
CA SER A 106 -1.25 -17.13 11.83
C SER A 106 -0.80 -16.08 10.82
N ILE A 107 -1.40 -14.90 10.87
CA ILE A 107 -1.06 -13.77 9.98
C ILE A 107 0.30 -13.21 10.38
N TRP A 108 0.52 -12.94 11.66
CA TRP A 108 1.81 -12.48 12.16
C TRP A 108 2.94 -13.44 11.74
N ARG A 109 2.73 -14.74 11.93
CA ARG A 109 3.67 -15.79 11.52
C ARG A 109 3.96 -15.71 10.02
N THR A 110 2.92 -15.58 9.20
CA THR A 110 3.05 -15.48 7.74
C THR A 110 3.87 -14.25 7.35
N VAL A 111 3.63 -13.10 7.98
CA VAL A 111 4.41 -11.87 7.75
C VAL A 111 5.89 -12.06 8.10
N GLN A 112 6.20 -12.73 9.23
CA GLN A 112 7.57 -13.05 9.59
C GLN A 112 8.22 -14.02 8.60
N GLN A 113 7.47 -15.04 8.15
CA GLN A 113 7.98 -16.01 7.18
C GLN A 113 8.24 -15.38 5.82
N VAL A 114 7.38 -14.49 5.31
CA VAL A 114 7.63 -13.76 4.06
C VAL A 114 8.89 -12.89 4.18
N ARG A 115 9.12 -12.27 5.33
CA ARG A 115 10.32 -11.44 5.59
C ARG A 115 11.60 -12.27 5.60
N HIS A 116 11.60 -13.43 6.25
CA HIS A 116 12.81 -14.25 6.42
C HIS A 116 13.05 -15.26 5.29
N PHE A 117 11.97 -15.76 4.68
CA PHE A 117 11.99 -16.80 3.65
C PHE A 117 11.13 -16.39 2.44
N PRO A 118 11.43 -15.26 1.77
CA PRO A 118 10.61 -14.76 0.67
C PRO A 118 10.50 -15.77 -0.48
N ALA A 119 11.55 -16.56 -0.73
CA ALA A 119 11.58 -17.55 -1.81
C ALA A 119 10.45 -18.59 -1.73
N HIS A 120 9.96 -18.94 -0.53
CA HIS A 120 8.84 -19.87 -0.36
C HIS A 120 7.49 -19.29 -0.79
N TYR A 121 7.38 -17.96 -0.90
CA TYR A 121 6.16 -17.24 -1.21
C TYR A 121 6.18 -16.58 -2.59
N LEU A 122 7.27 -16.71 -3.34
CA LEU A 122 7.38 -16.18 -4.69
C LEU A 122 6.70 -17.15 -5.67
N ASP A 123 5.55 -16.75 -6.17
CA ASP A 123 4.91 -17.38 -7.33
C ASP A 123 5.12 -16.50 -8.58
N PRO A 124 5.83 -17.00 -9.62
CA PRO A 124 6.03 -16.27 -10.87
C PRO A 124 4.71 -15.79 -11.52
N MET A 125 3.62 -16.53 -11.35
CA MET A 125 2.31 -16.23 -11.94
C MET A 125 1.57 -15.14 -11.18
N LEU A 126 1.88 -14.89 -9.90
CA LEU A 126 1.20 -13.89 -9.06
C LEU A 126 1.97 -12.56 -8.96
N ARG A 127 3.02 -12.38 -9.76
CA ARG A 127 3.77 -11.12 -9.83
C ARG A 127 2.82 -9.97 -10.17
N SER A 128 2.77 -8.93 -9.33
CA SER A 128 1.82 -7.81 -9.47
C SER A 128 2.19 -6.82 -10.58
N GLN A 129 3.49 -6.53 -10.75
CA GLN A 129 4.00 -5.56 -11.73
C GLN A 129 4.45 -6.25 -13.02
N LYS A 130 3.51 -6.86 -13.76
CA LYS A 130 3.80 -7.47 -15.07
C LYS A 130 3.73 -6.43 -16.18
N THR A 131 4.75 -6.42 -17.05
CA THR A 131 4.73 -5.64 -18.29
C THR A 131 3.64 -6.17 -19.21
N GLU A 132 3.09 -5.30 -20.05
CA GLU A 132 2.09 -5.71 -21.05
C GLU A 132 2.62 -6.79 -22.00
N SER A 133 3.89 -6.69 -22.42
CA SER A 133 4.54 -7.72 -23.25
C SER A 133 4.62 -9.08 -22.54
N PHE A 134 4.86 -9.09 -21.22
CA PHE A 134 4.92 -10.32 -20.45
C PHE A 134 3.52 -10.93 -20.26
N LYS A 135 2.49 -10.12 -20.06
CA LYS A 135 1.09 -10.60 -20.01
C LYS A 135 0.67 -11.25 -21.33
N LYS A 136 1.08 -10.68 -22.47
CA LYS A 136 0.83 -11.29 -23.79
C LYS A 136 1.53 -12.64 -23.92
N LEU A 137 2.81 -12.72 -23.51
CA LEU A 137 3.54 -13.99 -23.50
C LEU A 137 2.82 -15.04 -22.64
N GLU A 138 2.35 -14.68 -21.44
CA GLU A 138 1.57 -15.59 -20.60
C GLU A 138 0.29 -16.04 -21.30
N ASN A 139 -0.44 -15.13 -21.94
CA ASN A 139 -1.65 -15.46 -22.69
C ASN A 139 -1.37 -16.40 -23.87
N ASP A 140 -0.29 -16.15 -24.63
CA ASP A 140 0.13 -16.99 -25.75
C ASP A 140 0.47 -18.41 -25.30
N LEU A 141 1.25 -18.52 -24.21
CA LEU A 141 1.64 -19.81 -23.65
C LEU A 141 0.46 -20.58 -23.04
N ASN A 142 -0.53 -19.88 -22.47
CA ASN A 142 -1.73 -20.49 -21.91
C ASN A 142 -2.69 -21.03 -22.98
N GLN A 143 -2.66 -20.51 -24.20
CA GLN A 143 -3.55 -20.92 -25.30
C GLN A 143 -3.01 -22.11 -26.10
N CYS A 144 -1.70 -22.36 -26.06
CA CYS A 144 -1.06 -23.41 -26.82
C CYS A 144 -0.69 -24.62 -25.95
N ARG A 145 -0.62 -25.80 -26.58
CA ARG A 145 0.02 -26.96 -25.96
C ARG A 145 1.51 -26.63 -25.78
N LEU A 146 2.06 -26.87 -24.59
CA LEU A 146 3.47 -26.59 -24.28
C LEU A 146 4.38 -27.62 -24.96
N ASP A 147 4.80 -27.32 -26.19
CA ASP A 147 5.82 -28.03 -26.94
C ASP A 147 6.86 -27.04 -27.48
N ALA A 148 8.01 -27.55 -27.94
CA ALA A 148 9.11 -26.69 -28.36
C ALA A 148 8.76 -25.82 -29.60
N ASP A 149 7.83 -26.31 -30.44
CA ASP A 149 7.46 -25.67 -31.69
C ASP A 149 6.42 -24.55 -31.47
N SER A 150 5.59 -24.65 -30.42
CA SER A 150 4.63 -23.63 -30.02
C SER A 150 5.24 -22.54 -29.12
N VAL A 151 6.16 -22.93 -28.22
CA VAL A 151 6.80 -22.01 -27.26
C VAL A 151 7.77 -21.06 -27.98
N ARG A 152 8.54 -21.55 -28.96
CA ARG A 152 9.55 -20.75 -29.65
C ARG A 152 8.95 -19.50 -30.32
N PRO A 153 7.87 -19.57 -31.12
CA PRO A 153 7.21 -18.39 -31.68
C PRO A 153 6.66 -17.41 -30.62
N ALA A 154 6.16 -17.91 -29.49
CA ALA A 154 5.68 -17.05 -28.41
C ALA A 154 6.82 -16.23 -27.79
N VAL A 155 7.96 -16.89 -27.51
CA VAL A 155 9.16 -16.20 -26.99
C VAL A 155 9.73 -15.22 -28.02
N GLN A 156 9.75 -15.57 -29.31
CA GLN A 156 10.20 -14.67 -30.38
C GLN A 156 9.34 -13.40 -30.45
N ARG A 157 8.01 -13.54 -30.35
CA ARG A 157 7.09 -12.39 -30.29
C ARG A 157 7.37 -11.49 -29.08
N TYR A 158 7.59 -12.10 -27.91
CA TYR A 158 7.97 -11.36 -26.71
C TYR A 158 9.29 -10.57 -26.89
N LEU A 159 10.32 -11.19 -27.49
CA LEU A 159 11.60 -10.54 -27.74
C LEU A 159 11.49 -9.38 -28.75
N ALA A 160 10.65 -9.51 -29.77
CA ALA A 160 10.39 -8.43 -30.72
C ALA A 160 9.73 -7.22 -30.04
N GLU A 161 8.73 -7.44 -29.18
CA GLU A 161 8.13 -6.35 -28.40
C GLU A 161 9.12 -5.72 -27.42
N PHE A 162 10.01 -6.52 -26.83
CA PHE A 162 11.08 -6.02 -25.97
C PHE A 162 12.08 -5.14 -26.75
N GLU A 163 12.47 -5.55 -27.95
CA GLU A 163 13.37 -4.79 -28.82
C GLU A 163 12.80 -3.40 -29.18
N GLU A 164 11.49 -3.32 -29.49
CA GLU A 164 10.83 -2.03 -29.74
C GLU A 164 11.00 -1.08 -28.54
N ILE A 165 10.78 -1.59 -27.32
CA ILE A 165 10.90 -0.79 -26.08
C ILE A 165 12.36 -0.42 -25.78
N ALA A 166 13.31 -1.33 -26.02
CA ALA A 166 14.72 -1.13 -25.73
C ALA A 166 15.39 -0.10 -26.66
N THR A 167 14.87 0.05 -27.88
CA THR A 167 15.43 0.95 -28.91
C THR A 167 14.78 2.34 -28.93
N LEU A 168 13.84 2.62 -28.02
CA LEU A 168 13.16 3.90 -27.91
C LEU A 168 14.14 5.06 -27.68
N LYS A 169 13.98 6.16 -28.42
CA LYS A 169 14.76 7.39 -28.23
C LYS A 169 13.91 8.47 -27.57
N THR A 170 14.35 8.93 -26.41
CA THR A 170 13.71 10.06 -25.70
C THR A 170 13.83 11.33 -26.53
N VAL A 171 12.70 12.00 -26.76
CA VAL A 171 12.59 13.22 -27.56
C VAL A 171 12.41 14.45 -26.67
N SER A 172 11.60 14.33 -25.62
CA SER A 172 11.28 15.45 -24.73
C SER A 172 10.94 14.96 -23.33
N GLY A 173 10.90 15.90 -22.39
CA GLY A 173 10.43 15.67 -21.04
C GLY A 173 9.71 16.87 -20.44
N TYR A 174 8.90 16.61 -19.42
CA TYR A 174 8.15 17.60 -18.66
C TYR A 174 8.33 17.31 -17.16
N ILE A 175 8.48 18.36 -16.35
CA ILE A 175 8.59 18.22 -14.91
C ILE A 175 7.32 18.79 -14.28
N ASP A 176 6.61 17.94 -13.57
CA ASP A 176 5.42 18.29 -12.80
C ASP A 176 5.87 18.70 -11.39
N GLY A 177 6.30 19.96 -11.31
CA GLY A 177 6.97 20.50 -10.14
C GLY A 177 7.09 22.03 -10.15
N ALA A 178 6.96 22.64 -8.98
CA ALA A 178 7.33 24.04 -8.80
C ALA A 178 8.86 24.19 -8.94
N SER A 179 9.33 25.36 -9.39
CA SER A 179 10.75 25.63 -9.65
C SER A 179 11.66 25.48 -8.43
N ASN A 180 11.09 25.47 -7.23
CA ASN A 180 11.79 25.30 -5.96
C ASN A 180 11.78 23.84 -5.44
N ASN A 181 11.12 22.89 -6.11
CA ASN A 181 10.95 21.52 -5.59
C ASN A 181 11.18 20.42 -6.64
N PHE A 182 12.17 20.58 -7.52
CA PHE A 182 12.53 19.54 -8.49
C PHE A 182 12.91 18.20 -7.84
N ALA A 183 13.48 18.25 -6.64
CA ALA A 183 13.95 17.09 -5.89
C ALA A 183 12.85 16.07 -5.52
N ASN A 184 11.58 16.48 -5.48
CA ASN A 184 10.43 15.63 -5.12
C ASN A 184 9.35 15.61 -6.22
N SER A 185 9.66 16.13 -7.40
CA SER A 185 8.71 16.27 -8.50
C SER A 185 8.65 15.02 -9.37
N THR A 186 7.55 14.85 -10.11
CA THR A 186 7.42 13.76 -11.09
C THR A 186 7.89 14.22 -12.46
N TYR A 187 8.76 13.44 -13.08
CA TYR A 187 9.35 13.71 -14.37
C TYR A 187 8.65 12.82 -15.40
N TYR A 188 8.17 13.41 -16.48
CA TYR A 188 7.55 12.69 -17.59
C TYR A 188 8.49 12.72 -18.78
N PHE A 189 8.68 11.57 -19.42
CA PHE A 189 9.51 11.44 -20.61
C PHE A 189 8.67 10.93 -21.77
N ILE A 190 8.92 11.48 -22.95
CA ILE A 190 8.32 11.04 -24.20
C ILE A 190 9.43 10.51 -25.08
N ALA A 191 9.24 9.30 -25.60
CA ALA A 191 10.13 8.68 -26.55
C ALA A 191 9.40 8.32 -27.85
N LYS A 192 10.17 8.23 -28.93
CA LYS A 192 9.70 7.81 -30.24
C LYS A 192 10.37 6.49 -30.62
N SER A 193 9.58 5.56 -31.16
CA SER A 193 10.06 4.31 -31.76
C SER A 193 10.77 4.61 -33.09
N ASN A 194 11.85 3.88 -33.33
CA ASN A 194 12.60 3.97 -34.58
C ASN A 194 11.91 3.23 -35.73
N ILE A 195 11.02 2.29 -35.42
CA ILE A 195 10.39 1.38 -36.39
C ILE A 195 9.10 2.01 -36.93
N ASP A 196 8.13 2.26 -36.04
CA ASP A 196 6.76 2.63 -36.46
C ASP A 196 6.41 4.11 -36.23
N SER A 197 7.40 4.96 -35.89
CA SER A 197 7.16 6.35 -35.46
C SER A 197 6.10 6.52 -34.37
N THR A 198 5.83 5.46 -33.61
CA THR A 198 4.94 5.42 -32.45
C THR A 198 5.59 6.17 -31.28
N TYR A 199 4.76 6.81 -30.46
CA TYR A 199 5.23 7.51 -29.28
C TYR A 199 4.88 6.73 -28.02
N PHE A 200 5.83 6.76 -27.09
CA PHE A 200 5.73 6.16 -25.78
C PHE A 200 5.97 7.22 -24.72
N TRP A 201 5.39 7.03 -23.56
CA TRP A 201 5.67 7.87 -22.40
C TRP A 201 5.93 7.02 -21.16
N ARG A 202 6.74 7.55 -20.25
CA ARG A 202 6.94 7.00 -18.91
C ARG A 202 7.10 8.14 -17.91
N SER A 203 7.04 7.79 -16.64
CA SER A 203 7.27 8.72 -15.53
C SER A 203 8.39 8.23 -14.61
N LEU A 204 9.02 9.18 -13.94
CA LEU A 204 10.02 9.00 -12.90
C LEU A 204 9.62 9.82 -11.69
N ASP A 205 9.44 9.16 -10.55
CA ASP A 205 9.11 9.80 -9.29
C ASP A 205 10.40 10.11 -8.50
N MET A 206 10.85 11.36 -8.53
CA MET A 206 12.08 11.77 -7.85
C MET A 206 11.96 11.81 -6.33
N SER A 207 10.75 11.68 -5.78
CA SER A 207 10.56 11.54 -4.33
C SER A 207 11.13 10.22 -3.80
N LYS A 208 11.14 9.16 -4.64
CA LYS A 208 11.61 7.80 -4.34
C LYS A 208 13.10 7.60 -4.61
N ARG A 209 13.91 8.56 -4.16
CA ARG A 209 15.37 8.45 -4.18
C ARG A 209 15.86 7.83 -2.88
N THR A 210 16.99 7.16 -2.96
CA THR A 210 17.59 6.55 -1.77
C THR A 210 18.10 7.64 -0.84
N GLU A 211 17.55 7.67 0.36
CA GLU A 211 18.11 8.46 1.46
C GLU A 211 19.31 7.68 2.01
N PRO A 212 20.50 8.29 2.12
CA PRO A 212 21.63 7.64 2.76
C PRO A 212 21.28 7.36 4.22
N PHE A 213 21.66 6.17 4.69
CA PHE A 213 21.60 5.84 6.11
C PHE A 213 22.68 6.66 6.83
N VAL A 214 22.28 7.71 7.54
CA VAL A 214 23.18 8.56 8.31
C VAL A 214 23.06 8.18 9.79
N ILE A 215 24.16 7.73 10.38
CA ILE A 215 24.25 7.32 11.80
C ILE A 215 24.24 8.54 12.74
N ASP A 216 24.53 9.73 12.23
CA ASP A 216 25.05 10.84 13.03
C ASP A 216 24.30 12.17 12.87
N GLY A 217 22.97 12.13 12.85
CA GLY A 217 22.11 13.33 12.97
C GLY A 217 22.25 14.41 11.89
N ALA A 218 23.11 14.22 10.88
CA ALA A 218 23.28 15.14 9.76
C ALA A 218 22.07 15.07 8.82
N GLN A 219 21.74 16.23 8.22
CA GLN A 219 20.59 16.38 7.32
C GLN A 219 20.60 15.30 6.23
N LEU A 220 19.48 14.59 6.09
CA LEU A 220 19.25 13.61 5.04
C LEU A 220 19.25 14.33 3.68
N TYR A 221 20.27 14.07 2.86
CA TYR A 221 20.28 14.49 1.46
C TYR A 221 19.95 13.27 0.59
N LYS A 222 18.89 13.37 -0.20
CA LYS A 222 18.56 12.34 -1.20
C LYS A 222 19.74 12.16 -2.15
N GLN A 223 20.20 10.92 -2.32
CA GLN A 223 21.14 10.64 -3.41
C GLN A 223 20.48 10.97 -4.75
N ASP A 224 21.25 11.39 -5.75
CA ASP A 224 20.73 11.69 -7.08
C ASP A 224 20.32 10.44 -7.87
N ILE A 225 20.62 9.24 -7.36
CA ILE A 225 20.29 7.97 -7.99
C ILE A 225 18.85 7.57 -7.61
N PRO A 226 17.90 7.50 -8.56
CA PRO A 226 16.56 7.01 -8.30
C PRO A 226 16.55 5.51 -8.04
N GLN A 227 15.66 5.06 -7.15
CA GLN A 227 15.42 3.64 -6.95
C GLN A 227 14.87 3.00 -8.23
N PRO A 228 15.14 1.71 -8.52
CA PRO A 228 14.58 1.05 -9.70
C PRO A 228 13.05 1.13 -9.78
N GLY A 229 12.35 1.08 -8.65
CA GLY A 229 10.89 1.22 -8.56
C GLY A 229 10.35 2.66 -8.65
N ALA A 230 11.22 3.67 -8.80
CA ALA A 230 10.83 5.05 -9.04
C ALA A 230 10.38 5.29 -10.48
N TRP A 231 10.80 4.42 -11.40
CA TRP A 231 10.44 4.48 -12.80
C TRP A 231 9.16 3.71 -13.08
N SER A 232 8.25 4.29 -13.86
CA SER A 232 7.14 3.55 -14.46
C SER A 232 7.55 2.92 -15.79
N GLU A 233 6.76 1.94 -16.23
CA GLU A 233 6.90 1.29 -17.54
C GLU A 233 6.59 2.24 -18.69
N TRP A 234 7.18 1.97 -19.87
CA TRP A 234 6.80 2.66 -21.09
C TRP A 234 5.38 2.29 -21.50
N LYS A 235 4.54 3.30 -21.72
CA LYS A 235 3.17 3.15 -22.20
C LYS A 235 3.04 3.74 -23.59
N LYS A 236 2.46 2.97 -24.50
CA LYS A 236 2.15 3.42 -25.87
C LYS A 236 1.06 4.49 -25.80
N SER A 237 1.28 5.64 -26.45
CA SER A 237 0.27 6.68 -26.56
C SER A 237 -0.69 6.37 -27.71
N LEU A 238 -2.00 6.35 -27.44
CA LEU A 238 -3.05 6.18 -28.44
C LEU A 238 -3.51 7.50 -29.09
N PHE A 239 -3.20 8.65 -28.48
CA PHE A 239 -3.69 9.97 -28.89
C PHE A 239 -2.64 10.78 -29.65
N LEU A 240 -2.18 10.28 -30.81
CA LEU A 240 -1.35 11.07 -31.73
C LEU A 240 -1.73 10.78 -33.19
N LEU A 241 -2.95 11.20 -33.56
CA LEU A 241 -3.33 11.43 -34.95
C LEU A 241 -3.88 12.86 -35.02
N LEU A 242 -3.05 13.82 -35.43
CA LEU A 242 -3.48 15.07 -36.08
C LEU A 242 -2.29 15.77 -36.78
N SER A 243 -2.28 15.55 -38.10
CA SER A 243 -1.88 16.39 -39.25
C SER A 243 -0.56 17.21 -39.30
N SER A 244 0.30 16.74 -40.21
CA SER A 244 0.84 17.41 -41.42
C SER A 244 1.54 18.78 -41.40
N PHE A 245 1.74 19.48 -40.29
CA PHE A 245 2.56 20.71 -40.30
C PHE A 245 3.34 20.86 -39.00
N GLN A 246 4.57 20.32 -38.97
CA GLN A 246 5.70 20.69 -38.08
C GLN A 246 5.39 21.13 -36.62
N THR A 247 4.29 20.64 -36.07
CA THR A 247 3.73 21.02 -34.78
C THR A 247 3.17 19.73 -34.21
N ILE A 248 3.96 19.04 -33.39
CA ILE A 248 3.47 17.87 -32.68
C ILE A 248 2.60 18.39 -31.53
N VAL A 249 1.29 18.32 -31.71
CA VAL A 249 0.31 18.58 -30.65
C VAL A 249 0.37 17.38 -29.70
N PHE A 250 1.13 17.49 -28.62
CA PHE A 250 1.05 16.52 -27.53
C PHE A 250 -0.20 16.83 -26.71
N ALA A 251 -1.21 15.96 -26.79
CA ALA A 251 -2.18 15.83 -25.71
C ALA A 251 -1.46 15.22 -24.50
N LEU A 252 -0.65 16.02 -23.80
CA LEU A 252 -0.26 15.67 -22.45
C LEU A 252 -1.55 15.77 -21.63
N CYS A 253 -1.99 14.66 -21.05
CA CYS A 253 -2.99 14.70 -20.01
C CYS A 253 -2.36 15.45 -18.82
N VAL A 254 -2.49 16.78 -18.80
CA VAL A 254 -2.05 17.59 -17.68
C VAL A 254 -3.04 17.29 -16.57
N LEU A 255 -2.54 16.68 -15.50
CA LEU A 255 -3.31 16.37 -14.31
C LEU A 255 -3.58 17.68 -13.55
N ILE A 256 -4.51 18.49 -14.06
CA ILE A 256 -4.95 19.70 -13.37
C ILE A 256 -5.95 19.26 -12.31
N THR A 257 -5.51 19.27 -11.05
CA THR A 257 -6.38 19.13 -9.86
C THR A 257 -7.19 17.83 -9.79
N GLY A 258 -6.58 16.67 -10.03
CA GLY A 258 -7.18 15.37 -9.71
C GLY A 258 -8.41 14.96 -10.53
N CYS A 259 -8.79 15.73 -11.56
CA CYS A 259 -9.85 15.40 -12.51
C CYS A 259 -9.27 15.13 -13.90
N TRP A 260 -9.73 14.05 -14.54
CA TRP A 260 -9.47 13.76 -15.95
C TRP A 260 -10.26 14.75 -16.83
N LEU A 261 -9.78 15.98 -16.97
CA LEU A 261 -10.30 16.94 -17.93
C LEU A 261 -9.55 16.80 -19.25
N TYR A 262 -10.27 16.38 -20.29
CA TYR A 262 -9.78 16.33 -21.67
C TYR A 262 -9.53 17.76 -22.18
N GLY A 263 -8.33 18.29 -21.97
CA GLY A 263 -7.89 19.57 -22.52
C GLY A 263 -6.89 19.37 -23.67
N LEU A 264 -7.28 19.71 -24.91
CA LEU A 264 -6.33 19.89 -26.00
C LEU A 264 -5.49 21.13 -25.72
N SER A 265 -4.26 20.96 -25.24
CA SER A 265 -3.28 22.04 -25.17
C SER A 265 -2.19 21.82 -26.21
N ALA A 266 -2.21 22.61 -27.29
CA ALA A 266 -1.19 22.62 -28.31
C ALA A 266 0.05 23.38 -27.80
N PHE A 267 1.12 22.67 -27.48
CA PHE A 267 2.40 23.29 -27.14
C PHE A 267 3.19 23.64 -28.42
N ARG A 268 3.38 24.94 -28.65
CA ARG A 268 4.29 25.45 -29.68
C ARG A 268 5.73 25.32 -29.16
N LEU A 269 6.50 24.37 -29.70
CA LEU A 269 7.94 24.29 -29.44
C LEU A 269 8.61 25.57 -30.00
N ARG A 270 9.14 26.42 -29.12
CA ARG A 270 10.18 27.39 -29.51
C ARG A 270 11.56 26.74 -29.31
N PRO A 271 12.55 27.05 -30.17
CA PRO A 271 13.94 26.64 -29.97
C PRO A 271 14.50 27.19 -28.64
N PRO A 272 15.61 26.62 -28.12
CA PRO A 272 16.06 26.84 -26.74
C PRO A 272 16.21 28.33 -26.42
N ILE A 273 15.64 28.71 -25.28
CA ILE A 273 15.52 30.09 -24.79
C ILE A 273 16.90 30.59 -24.35
N THR A 274 17.45 31.56 -25.08
CA THR A 274 18.30 32.60 -24.48
C THR A 274 17.39 33.66 -23.82
N ALA A 275 17.36 33.65 -22.48
CA ALA A 275 17.00 34.75 -21.56
C ALA A 275 15.59 35.39 -21.62
N PRO A 276 15.12 36.01 -20.51
CA PRO A 276 13.71 36.05 -20.15
C PRO A 276 13.06 37.42 -20.40
N SER A 277 11.85 37.41 -20.94
CA SER A 277 10.79 38.38 -20.63
C SER A 277 9.54 37.98 -21.41
N ILE A 278 8.36 38.34 -20.89
CA ILE A 278 7.02 38.06 -21.43
C ILE A 278 6.43 36.70 -20.98
N LEU A 279 6.26 36.53 -19.67
CA LEU A 279 5.42 35.46 -19.07
C LEU A 279 4.13 36.00 -18.40
N GLY A 280 3.79 37.26 -18.60
CA GLY A 280 2.74 37.93 -17.80
C GLY A 280 1.34 38.03 -18.43
N ARG A 281 1.15 37.80 -19.73
CA ARG A 281 -0.11 38.19 -20.41
C ARG A 281 -0.99 37.05 -20.93
N THR A 282 -0.50 35.81 -21.00
CA THR A 282 -1.26 34.69 -21.59
C THR A 282 -2.01 33.84 -20.56
N LEU A 283 -1.58 33.81 -19.30
CA LEU A 283 -2.25 33.06 -18.22
C LEU A 283 -3.52 33.77 -17.69
N GLU A 284 -3.61 35.09 -17.81
CA GLU A 284 -4.72 35.87 -17.26
C GLU A 284 -5.98 35.84 -18.16
N SER A 285 -5.81 35.64 -19.47
CA SER A 285 -6.94 35.42 -20.40
C SER A 285 -7.60 34.05 -20.21
N LEU A 286 -6.82 33.00 -19.89
CA LEU A 286 -7.36 31.66 -19.68
C LEU A 286 -8.11 31.51 -18.36
N ARG A 287 -7.75 32.29 -17.33
CA ARG A 287 -8.49 32.33 -16.05
C ARG A 287 -9.88 32.97 -16.16
N LYS A 288 -10.09 33.86 -17.14
CA LYS A 288 -11.37 34.57 -17.33
C LYS A 288 -12.42 33.73 -18.07
N VAL A 289 -11.99 32.82 -18.96
CA VAL A 289 -12.91 31.98 -19.74
C VAL A 289 -13.48 30.82 -18.90
N ILE A 290 -12.72 30.33 -17.90
CA ILE A 290 -13.13 29.18 -17.06
C ILE A 290 -14.05 29.59 -15.90
N LYS A 291 -14.18 30.88 -15.56
CA LYS A 291 -15.10 31.34 -14.49
C LYS A 291 -16.56 31.53 -14.94
N ASN A 292 -16.84 31.44 -16.24
CA ASN A 292 -18.17 31.68 -16.81
C ASN A 292 -18.74 30.46 -17.56
N ALA A 293 -18.26 29.25 -17.24
CA ALA A 293 -18.78 27.98 -17.76
C ALA A 293 -19.08 27.02 -16.60
#